data_AF-F2KSJ6-F1
#
_entry.id   AF-F2KSJ6-F1
#
_cell.length_a   1.000
_cell.length_b   1.000
_cell.length_c   1.000
_cell.angle_alpha   90.00
_cell.angle_beta   90.00
_cell.angle_gamma   90.00
#
_symmetry.space_group_name_H-M   'P 1'
#
loop_
_entity.id
_entity.type
_entity.pdbx_description
1 polymer ?
#
loop_
_entity_poly.entity_id
_entity_poly.type
_entity_poly.pdbx_seq_one_letter_code
_entity_poly.pdbx_strand_id
1 'polypeptide(L)' 'MNVKVFDDRLSLIHLPAGIAAYFFPAFFIVFLFYELIEFCLKAEKRKEKVENFIGDLFEFFAGVSAVHFFMVVSGIC' A
#
# COMPACT_ATOMS: atom_id res chain seq x y z
N MET A 1 9.83 3.97 16.14
CA MET A 1 9.72 3.10 14.94
C MET A 1 9.79 4.01 13.73
N ASN A 2 10.77 3.82 12.85
CA ASN A 2 10.95 4.66 11.67
C ASN A 2 10.33 3.92 10.47
N VAL A 3 9.17 4.39 10.00
CA VAL A 3 8.45 3.76 8.88
C VAL A 3 9.23 3.98 7.59
N LYS A 4 9.54 2.90 6.89
CA LYS A 4 10.28 2.95 5.63
C LYS A 4 9.29 2.86 4.49
N VAL A 5 9.25 3.90 3.68
CA VAL A 5 8.38 4.01 2.51
C VAL A 5 9.28 3.98 1.28
N PHE A 6 8.87 3.26 0.24
CA PHE A 6 9.61 2.99 -0.97
C PHE A 6 10.95 2.29 -0.72
N ASP A 7 10.97 1.33 0.23
CA ASP A 7 12.21 0.64 0.64
C ASP A 7 12.73 -0.29 -0.46
N ASP A 8 11.85 -0.87 -1.28
CA ASP A 8 12.17 -1.82 -2.33
C ASP A 8 11.49 -1.49 -3.67
N ARG A 9 12.05 -1.96 -4.79
CA ARG A 9 11.44 -1.75 -6.12
C ARG A 9 10.03 -2.34 -6.25
N LEU A 10 9.73 -3.38 -5.48
CA LEU A 10 8.40 -3.98 -5.45
C LEU A 10 7.40 -3.07 -4.75
N SER A 11 7.82 -2.29 -3.75
CA SER A 11 6.88 -1.47 -2.98
C SER A 11 6.27 -0.34 -3.82
N LEU A 12 7.00 0.14 -4.85
CA LEU A 12 6.47 1.05 -5.87
C LEU A 12 5.19 0.57 -6.55
N ILE A 13 4.85 -0.72 -6.51
CA ILE A 13 3.58 -1.25 -7.05
C ILE A 13 2.38 -1.00 -6.12
N HIS A 14 2.61 -0.76 -4.83
CA HIS A 14 1.54 -0.53 -3.85
C HIS A 14 0.82 0.79 -4.10
N LEU A 15 1.55 1.81 -4.55
CA LEU A 15 0.97 3.10 -4.93
C LEU A 15 -0.03 3.00 -6.11
N PRO A 16 0.30 2.43 -7.28
CA PRO A 16 -0.68 2.19 -8.33
C PRO A 16 -1.75 1.16 -7.94
N ALA A 17 -1.46 0.20 -7.06
CA ALA A 17 -2.49 -0.68 -6.50
C ALA A 17 -3.53 0.11 -5.68
N GLY A 18 -3.09 1.10 -4.90
CA GLY A 18 -3.95 2.06 -4.21
C GLY A 18 -4.81 2.89 -5.17
N ILE A 19 -4.21 3.38 -6.26
CA ILE A 19 -4.96 4.08 -7.32
C ILE A 19 -6.04 3.17 -7.91
N ALA A 20 -5.72 1.91 -8.22
CA ALA A 20 -6.67 0.94 -8.74
C ALA A 20 -7.79 0.63 -7.73
N ALA A 21 -7.46 0.55 -6.44
CA ALA A 21 -8.43 0.27 -5.38
C ALA A 21 -9.45 1.38 -5.17
N TYR A 22 -9.13 2.63 -5.56
CA TYR A 22 -10.12 3.70 -5.58
C TYR A 22 -11.31 3.37 -6.51
N PHE A 23 -11.04 2.78 -7.67
CA PHE A 23 -12.07 2.36 -8.62
C PHE A 23 -12.65 0.97 -8.29
N PHE A 24 -11.85 0.11 -7.66
CA PHE A 24 -12.22 -1.26 -7.31
C PHE A 24 -11.91 -1.55 -5.83
N PRO A 25 -12.78 -1.16 -4.89
CA PRO A 25 -12.50 -1.27 -3.45
C PRO A 25 -12.17 -2.68 -2.95
N ALA A 26 -12.61 -3.73 -3.66
CA ALA A 26 -12.27 -5.12 -3.37
C ALA A 26 -10.74 -5.38 -3.39
N PHE A 27 -9.97 -4.62 -4.16
CA PHE A 27 -8.50 -4.72 -4.18
C PHE A 27 -7.86 -4.38 -2.85
N PHE A 28 -8.48 -3.54 -2.01
CA PHE A 28 -7.97 -3.28 -0.68
C PHE A 28 -7.93 -4.55 0.17
N ILE A 29 -9.00 -5.37 0.12
CA ILE A 29 -9.06 -6.61 0.91
C ILE A 29 -7.98 -7.58 0.43
N VAL A 30 -7.86 -7.77 -0.89
CA VAL A 30 -6.84 -8.63 -1.48
C VAL A 30 -5.43 -8.17 -1.09
N PHE A 31 -5.16 -6.86 -1.21
CA PHE A 31 -3.89 -6.24 -0.85
C PHE A 31 -3.56 -6.43 0.63
N LEU A 32 -4.49 -6.12 1.53
CA LEU A 32 -4.28 -6.21 2.96
C LEU A 32 -3.95 -7.64 3.40
N PHE A 33 -4.67 -8.64 2.89
CA PHE A 33 -4.37 -10.03 3.21
C PHE A 33 -3.06 -10.52 2.58
N TYR A 34 -2.75 -10.09 1.36
CA TYR A 34 -1.47 -10.38 0.71
C TYR A 34 -0.30 -9.87 1.56
N GLU A 35 -0.30 -8.59 1.93
CA GLU A 35 0.76 -8.00 2.76
C GLU A 35 0.82 -8.60 4.16
N LEU A 36 -0.34 -8.91 4.77
CA LEU A 36 -0.37 -9.55 6.08
C LEU A 36 0.25 -10.95 6.04
N ILE A 37 -0.04 -11.73 5.00
CA ILE A 37 0.54 -13.06 4.80
C ILE A 37 2.04 -12.93 4.52
N GLU A 38 2.45 -12.01 3.66
CA GLU A 38 3.86 -11.75 3.35
C GLU A 38 4.65 -11.36 4.60
N PHE A 39 4.10 -10.42 5.38
CA PHE A 39 4.64 -10.02 6.68
C PHE A 39 4.76 -11.22 7.62
N CYS A 40 3.72 -12.05 7.78
CA CYS A 40 3.78 -13.22 8.66
C CYS A 40 4.85 -14.23 8.23
N LEU A 41 4.90 -14.57 6.94
CA LEU A 41 5.85 -15.56 6.39
C LEU A 41 7.31 -15.08 6.46
N LYS A 42 7.55 -13.77 6.31
CA LYS A 42 8.90 -13.20 6.40
C LYS A 42 9.28 -12.79 7.82
N ALA A 43 8.32 -12.48 8.69
CA ALA A 43 8.53 -12.25 10.11
C ALA A 43 9.05 -13.52 10.81
N GLU A 44 8.53 -14.69 10.45
CA GLU A 44 9.04 -15.99 10.92
C GLU A 44 10.53 -16.17 10.59
N LYS A 45 10.98 -15.64 9.45
CA LYS A 45 12.37 -15.68 8.99
C LYS A 45 13.23 -14.51 9.49
N ARG A 46 12.70 -13.62 10.34
CA ARG A 46 13.29 -12.32 10.74
C ARG A 46 13.73 -11.43 9.56
N LYS A 47 13.11 -11.60 8.39
CA LYS A 47 13.49 -10.90 7.16
C LYS A 47 12.77 -9.58 6.95
N GLU A 48 11.60 -9.39 7.57
CA GLU A 48 10.80 -8.18 7.41
C GLU A 48 10.51 -7.52 8.76
N LYS A 49 10.68 -6.19 8.80
CA LYS A 49 10.38 -5.38 9.98
C LYS A 49 8.96 -4.87 9.86
N VAL A 50 8.29 -4.69 11.01
CA VAL A 50 6.98 -4.00 11.09
C VAL A 50 7.02 -2.64 10.36
N GLU A 51 8.18 -1.99 10.36
CA GLU A 51 8.44 -0.72 9.66
C GLU A 51 8.18 -0.78 8.16
N ASN A 52 8.42 -1.92 7.51
CA ASN A 52 8.25 -2.10 6.07
C ASN A 52 6.78 -2.42 5.75
N PHE A 53 6.16 -3.36 6.47
CA PHE A 53 4.73 -3.65 6.34
C PHE A 53 3.84 -2.39 6.52
N ILE A 54 4.15 -1.56 7.52
CA ILE A 54 3.45 -0.28 7.71
C ILE A 54 3.75 0.71 6.58
N GLY A 55 4.96 0.65 6.02
CA GLY A 55 5.35 1.39 4.81
C GLY A 55 4.50 1.00 3.61
N ASP A 56 4.36 -0.30 3.33
CA ASP A 56 3.60 -0.82 2.19
C ASP A 56 2.11 -0.42 2.27
N LEU A 57 1.53 -0.47 3.47
CA LEU A 57 0.19 0.07 3.73
C LEU A 57 0.11 1.58 3.45
N PHE A 58 1.12 2.34 3.88
CA PHE A 58 1.16 3.78 3.65
C PHE A 58 1.26 4.11 2.15
N GLU A 59 2.04 3.36 1.38
CA GLU A 59 2.18 3.52 -0.08
C GLU A 59 0.84 3.29 -0.79
N PHE A 60 0.11 2.23 -0.40
CA PHE A 60 -1.23 1.97 -0.90
C PHE A 60 -2.20 3.11 -0.59
N PHE A 61 -2.27 3.55 0.66
CA PHE A 61 -3.17 4.65 1.05
C PHE A 61 -2.77 5.99 0.42
N ALA A 62 -1.47 6.22 0.19
CA ALA A 62 -0.97 7.38 -0.55
C ALA A 62 -1.49 7.35 -2.00
N GLY A 63 -1.52 6.18 -2.64
CA GLY A 63 -2.14 6.00 -3.96
C GLY A 63 -3.62 6.33 -4.00
N VAL A 64 -4.40 5.78 -3.07
CA VAL A 64 -5.85 6.08 -2.91
C VAL A 64 -6.07 7.58 -2.69
N SER A 65 -5.28 8.18 -1.81
CA SER A 65 -5.41 9.60 -1.45
C SER A 65 -5.02 10.51 -2.62
N ALA A 66 -3.98 10.15 -3.37
CA ALA A 66 -3.51 10.91 -4.52
C ALA A 66 -4.56 10.96 -5.64
N VAL A 67 -5.17 9.81 -5.97
CA VAL A 67 -6.24 9.78 -6.98
C VAL A 67 -7.50 10.49 -6.48
N HIS A 68 -7.88 10.31 -5.22
CA HIS A 68 -9.04 11.02 -4.67
C HIS A 68 -8.84 12.54 -4.72
N PHE A 69 -7.67 13.03 -4.28
CA PHE A 69 -7.32 14.45 -4.36
C PHE A 69 -7.35 14.97 -5.79
N PHE A 70 -6.78 14.23 -6.75
CA PHE A 70 -6.81 14.59 -8.16
C PHE A 70 -8.24 14.71 -8.70
N MET A 71 -9.12 13.76 -8.38
CA MET A 71 -10.51 13.77 -8.83
C MET A 71 -11.30 14.96 -8.26
N VAL A 72 -11.10 15.26 -6.97
CA VAL A 72 -11.70 16.41 -6.30
C VAL A 72 -11.24 17.73 -6.92
N VAL A 73 -9.93 17.91 -7.13
CA VAL A 73 -9.37 19.15 -7.70
C VAL A 73 -9.75 19.31 -9.18
N SER A 74 -9.92 18.21 -9.91
CA SER A 74 -10.32 18.22 -11.32
C SER A 74 -11.83 18.40 -11.54
N GLY A 75 -12.64 18.40 -10.47
CA GLY A 75 -14.10 18.50 -10.57
C GLY A 75 -14.76 17.26 -11.21
N ILE A 76 -14.10 16.10 -11.13
CA ILE A 76 -14.60 14.83 -11.68
C ILE A 76 -15.42 14.05 -10.63
N CYS A 77 -15.41 14.51 -9.37
CA CYS A 77 -16.19 13.97 -8.26
C CYS A 77 -17.54 14.67 -8.08
#